data_AF-A0A934ZST7-F1
#
_entry.id   AF-A0A934ZST7-F1
#
_cell.length_a   1.000
_cell.length_b   1.000
_cell.length_c   1.000
_cell.angle_alpha   90.00
_cell.angle_beta   90.00
_cell.angle_gamma   90.00
#
_symmetry.space_group_name_H-M   'P 1'
#
loop_
_entity.id
_entity.type
_entity.pdbx_description
1 polymer ?
#
loop_
_entity_poly.entity_id
_entity_poly.type
_entity_poly.pdbx_seq_one_letter_code
_entity_poly.pdbx_strand_id
1 'polypeptide(L)'
;MNYRDTLEDIELRLDLGREFDAIERFYVGVCRSLELSAAAREALEVATQYLEHAVSDEDLERARVACWASIKGRDLDLCDREVASTRAVICAMYPRGWGDNAFCALDAFEEFATAAGANPDDLVLALQTTFADALR
;
A
#
# COMPACT_ATOMS: atom_id res chain seq x y z
N MET A 1 5.40 -12.49 16.65
CA MET A 1 5.98 -11.28 16.06
C MET A 1 4.83 -10.52 15.45
N ASN A 2 4.60 -9.28 15.86
CA ASN A 2 3.51 -8.47 15.29
C ASN A 2 3.98 -7.77 14.00
N TYR A 3 3.10 -7.01 13.33
CA TYR A 3 3.44 -6.31 12.08
C TYR A 3 4.62 -5.34 12.26
N ARG A 4 4.57 -4.51 13.31
CA ARG A 4 5.60 -3.52 13.59
C ARG A 4 6.96 -4.15 13.87
N ASP A 5 7.02 -5.20 14.69
CA ASP A 5 8.26 -5.94 14.95
C ASP A 5 8.84 -6.49 13.63
N THR A 6 7.97 -6.97 12.74
CA THR A 6 8.38 -7.54 11.44
C THR A 6 8.91 -6.44 10.51
N LEU A 7 8.24 -5.29 10.46
CA LEU A 7 8.67 -4.13 9.67
C LEU A 7 10.01 -3.57 10.18
N GLU A 8 10.20 -3.49 11.49
CA GLU A 8 11.45 -3.08 12.12
C GLU A 8 12.61 -4.05 11.78
N ASP A 9 12.39 -5.37 11.79
CA ASP A 9 13.40 -6.35 11.35
C ASP A 9 13.79 -6.15 9.86
N ILE A 10 12.81 -5.87 9.00
CA ILE A 10 13.05 -5.65 7.58
C ILE A 10 13.88 -4.37 7.37
N GLU A 11 13.51 -3.25 8.00
CA GLU A 11 14.25 -1.97 7.92
C GLU A 11 15.69 -2.09 8.43
N LEU A 12 15.93 -2.91 9.46
CA LEU A 12 17.28 -3.16 9.95
C LEU A 12 18.17 -3.92 8.96
N ARG A 13 17.55 -4.65 8.02
CA ARG A 13 18.22 -5.57 7.10
C ARG A 13 18.26 -5.07 5.67
N LEU A 14 17.34 -4.20 5.29
CA LEU A 14 17.18 -3.63 3.96
C LEU A 14 17.18 -2.11 4.00
N ASP A 15 17.73 -1.49 2.96
CA ASP A 15 17.47 -0.08 2.69
C ASP A 15 16.08 0.01 2.01
N LEU A 16 15.01 0.14 2.81
CA LEU A 16 13.63 0.17 2.28
C LEU A 16 13.42 1.30 1.26
N GLY A 17 14.23 2.36 1.31
CA GLY A 17 14.25 3.43 0.30
C GLY A 17 14.70 2.97 -1.09
N ARG A 18 15.14 1.73 -1.26
CA ARG A 18 15.48 1.11 -2.57
C ARG A 18 14.55 -0.02 -2.95
N GLU A 19 13.71 -0.49 -2.04
CA GLU A 19 12.86 -1.67 -2.21
C GLU A 19 11.46 -1.33 -2.75
N PHE A 20 11.35 -0.33 -3.64
CA PHE A 20 10.07 0.18 -4.16
C PHE A 20 9.18 -0.91 -4.75
N ASP A 21 9.74 -1.79 -5.58
CA ASP A 21 8.99 -2.87 -6.21
C ASP A 21 8.43 -3.88 -5.19
N ALA A 22 9.18 -4.16 -4.11
CA ALA A 22 8.70 -5.06 -3.05
C ALA A 22 7.57 -4.39 -2.25
N ILE A 23 7.74 -3.11 -1.91
CA ILE A 23 6.73 -2.30 -1.22
C ILE A 23 5.43 -2.23 -2.03
N GLU A 24 5.50 -1.89 -3.32
CA GLU A 24 4.33 -1.81 -4.19
C GLU A 24 3.64 -3.18 -4.34
N ARG A 25 4.42 -4.28 -4.50
CA ARG A 25 3.85 -5.64 -4.55
C ARG A 25 3.12 -5.99 -3.26
N PHE A 26 3.67 -5.60 -2.11
CA PHE A 26 3.03 -5.80 -0.81
C PHE A 26 1.70 -5.06 -0.74
N TYR A 27 1.69 -3.76 -1.03
CA TYR A 27 0.46 -2.94 -1.01
C TYR A 27 -0.60 -3.48 -1.98
N VAL A 28 -0.23 -3.74 -3.23
CA VAL A 28 -1.16 -4.26 -4.24
C VAL A 28 -1.69 -5.63 -3.84
N GLY A 29 -0.82 -6.50 -3.33
CA GLY A 29 -1.19 -7.85 -2.86
C GLY A 29 -2.25 -7.81 -1.75
N VAL A 30 -2.03 -6.98 -0.73
CA VAL A 30 -2.98 -6.80 0.37
C VAL A 30 -4.27 -6.15 -0.12
N CYS A 31 -4.21 -5.05 -0.89
CA CYS A 31 -5.38 -4.33 -1.39
C CYS A 31 -6.30 -5.19 -2.26
N ARG A 32 -5.78 -6.20 -2.97
CA ARG A 32 -6.60 -7.17 -3.74
C ARG A 32 -7.52 -8.02 -2.87
N SER A 33 -7.22 -8.18 -1.59
CA SER A 33 -8.04 -8.94 -0.64
C SER A 33 -9.10 -8.11 0.07
N LEU A 34 -9.04 -6.78 -0.05
CA LEU A 34 -9.97 -5.86 0.59
C LEU A 34 -11.27 -5.71 -0.20
N GLU A 35 -12.34 -5.33 0.51
CA GLU A 35 -13.56 -4.87 -0.15
C GLU A 35 -13.37 -3.42 -0.61
N LEU A 36 -13.35 -3.21 -1.93
CA LEU A 36 -13.07 -1.92 -2.55
C LEU A 36 -14.30 -1.31 -3.20
N SER A 37 -14.42 0.02 -3.08
CA SER A 37 -15.29 0.83 -3.93
C SER A 37 -14.88 0.73 -5.41
N ALA A 38 -15.76 1.16 -6.32
CA ALA A 38 -15.43 1.19 -7.74
C ALA A 38 -14.19 2.05 -8.03
N ALA A 39 -14.11 3.25 -7.45
CA ALA A 39 -12.98 4.15 -7.64
C ALA A 39 -11.67 3.57 -7.08
N ALA A 40 -11.70 2.93 -5.91
CA ALA A 40 -10.52 2.28 -5.34
C ALA A 40 -10.09 1.06 -6.17
N ARG A 41 -11.02 0.31 -6.75
CA ARG A 41 -10.71 -0.82 -7.63
C ARG A 41 -10.05 -0.38 -8.94
N GLU A 42 -10.57 0.65 -9.59
CA GLU A 42 -9.97 1.23 -10.79
C GLU A 42 -8.54 1.75 -10.51
N ALA A 43 -8.36 2.42 -9.38
CA ALA A 43 -7.06 2.92 -8.94
C ALA A 43 -6.04 1.80 -8.67
N LEU A 44 -6.47 0.70 -8.03
CA LEU A 44 -5.64 -0.49 -7.80
C LEU A 44 -5.23 -1.18 -9.11
N GLU A 45 -6.08 -1.15 -10.13
CA GLU A 45 -5.75 -1.69 -11.45
C GLU A 45 -4.63 -0.87 -12.12
N VAL A 46 -4.67 0.46 -12.01
CA VAL A 46 -3.58 1.33 -12.46
C VAL A 46 -2.28 1.06 -11.68
N ALA A 47 -2.36 0.89 -10.35
CA ALA A 47 -1.20 0.51 -9.54
C ALA A 47 -0.60 -0.85 -9.97
N THR A 48 -1.44 -1.82 -10.31
CA THR A 48 -1.00 -3.11 -10.86
C THR A 48 -0.28 -2.92 -12.21
N GLN A 49 -0.84 -2.11 -13.11
CA GLN A 49 -0.21 -1.81 -14.39
C GLN A 49 1.11 -1.05 -14.23
N TYR A 50 1.24 -0.22 -13.20
CA TYR A 50 2.45 0.53 -12.90
C TYR A 50 3.60 -0.39 -12.46
N LEU A 51 3.30 -1.36 -11.58
CA LEU A 51 4.21 -2.45 -11.21
C LEU A 51 4.73 -3.22 -12.45
N GLU A 52 3.88 -3.37 -13.46
CA GLU A 52 4.20 -4.04 -14.74
C GLU A 52 4.89 -3.11 -15.75
N HIS A 53 5.18 -1.86 -15.37
CA HIS A 53 5.75 -0.81 -16.24
C HIS A 53 4.89 -0.49 -17.47
N ALA A 54 3.57 -0.76 -17.40
CA ALA A 54 2.64 -0.54 -18.50
C ALA A 54 2.02 0.87 -18.51
N VAL A 55 2.15 1.62 -17.42
CA VAL A 55 1.67 3.01 -17.28
C VAL A 55 2.77 3.91 -16.71
N SER A 56 2.64 5.21 -16.94
CA SER A 56 3.62 6.22 -16.51
C SER A 56 3.36 6.72 -15.08
N ASP A 57 4.34 7.40 -14.48
CA ASP A 57 4.18 8.12 -13.21
C ASP A 57 3.02 9.13 -13.28
N GLU A 58 2.83 9.79 -14.43
CA GLU A 58 1.75 10.76 -14.63
C GLU A 58 0.36 10.10 -14.62
N ASP A 59 0.24 8.91 -15.19
CA ASP A 59 -1.01 8.14 -15.18
C ASP A 59 -1.32 7.60 -13.78
N LEU A 60 -0.30 7.15 -13.06
CA LEU A 60 -0.41 6.73 -11.66
C LEU A 60 -0.88 7.89 -10.77
N GLU A 61 -0.24 9.05 -10.88
CA GLU A 61 -0.59 10.25 -10.12
C GLU A 61 -2.01 10.73 -10.44
N ARG A 62 -2.41 10.72 -11.71
CA ARG A 62 -3.77 11.08 -12.12
C ARG A 62 -4.81 10.16 -11.48
N ALA A 63 -4.56 8.86 -11.49
CA ALA A 63 -5.45 7.87 -10.88
C ALA A 63 -5.48 8.03 -9.34
N ARG A 64 -4.34 8.33 -8.70
CA ARG A 64 -4.25 8.59 -7.26
C ARG A 64 -5.08 9.80 -6.84
N VAL A 65 -4.99 10.90 -7.59
CA VAL A 65 -5.79 12.11 -7.36
C VAL A 65 -7.28 11.83 -7.52
N ALA A 66 -7.67 11.08 -8.56
CA ALA A 66 -9.07 10.68 -8.76
C ALA A 66 -9.58 9.79 -7.62
N CYS A 67 -8.76 8.84 -7.16
CA CYS A 67 -9.06 7.97 -6.02
C CYS A 67 -9.27 8.79 -4.74
N TRP A 68 -8.35 9.72 -4.43
CA TRP A 68 -8.50 10.63 -3.30
C TRP A 68 -9.78 11.47 -3.38
N ALA A 69 -10.11 11.98 -4.58
CA ALA A 69 -11.30 12.81 -4.77
C ALA A 69 -12.60 12.08 -4.37
N SER A 70 -12.65 10.76 -4.45
CA SER A 70 -13.82 9.95 -4.04
C SER A 70 -14.09 9.96 -2.53
N ILE A 71 -13.07 10.22 -1.71
CA ILE A 71 -13.17 10.27 -0.24
C ILE A 71 -12.92 11.68 0.33
N LYS A 72 -12.73 12.69 -0.53
CA LYS A 72 -12.40 14.05 -0.11
C LYS A 72 -13.43 14.60 0.88
N GLY A 73 -12.96 15.04 2.04
CA GLY A 73 -13.82 15.56 3.13
C GLY A 73 -14.28 14.49 4.11
N ARG A 74 -13.98 13.21 3.84
CA ARG A 74 -14.11 12.06 4.75
C ARG A 74 -12.77 11.38 5.01
N ASP A 75 -11.67 11.86 4.43
CA ASP A 75 -10.37 11.19 4.33
C ASP A 75 -9.65 10.92 5.66
N LEU A 76 -10.20 11.41 6.77
CA LEU A 76 -9.73 11.17 8.14
C LEU A 76 -10.62 10.21 8.93
N ASP A 77 -11.79 9.83 8.41
CA ASP A 77 -12.73 8.94 9.09
C ASP A 77 -12.41 7.47 8.80
N LEU A 78 -11.43 6.91 9.52
CA LEU A 78 -11.05 5.50 9.39
C LEU A 78 -12.07 4.53 10.00
N CYS A 79 -13.14 5.01 10.64
CA CYS A 79 -14.25 4.14 11.03
C CYS A 79 -15.08 3.69 9.82
N ASP A 80 -15.04 4.47 8.73
CA ASP A 80 -15.62 4.11 7.44
C ASP A 80 -14.66 3.17 6.68
N ARG A 81 -15.05 1.91 6.52
CA ARG A 81 -14.25 0.89 5.81
C ARG A 81 -13.98 1.25 4.35
N GLU A 82 -14.90 1.96 3.70
CA GLU A 82 -14.69 2.43 2.33
C GLU A 82 -13.56 3.48 2.29
N VAL A 83 -13.53 4.38 3.26
CA VAL A 83 -12.46 5.37 3.40
C VAL A 83 -11.13 4.67 3.70
N ALA A 84 -11.11 3.76 4.68
CA ALA A 84 -9.90 3.04 5.07
C ALA A 84 -9.30 2.23 3.91
N SER A 85 -10.13 1.47 3.18
CA SER A 85 -9.68 0.70 2.01
C SER A 85 -9.19 1.61 0.87
N THR A 86 -9.84 2.75 0.65
CA THR A 86 -9.39 3.75 -0.34
C THR A 86 -8.04 4.36 0.05
N ARG A 87 -7.84 4.65 1.34
CA ARG A 87 -6.55 5.14 1.88
C ARG A 87 -5.44 4.10 1.71
N ALA A 88 -5.72 2.82 1.95
CA ALA A 88 -4.78 1.73 1.69
C ALA A 88 -4.40 1.65 0.20
N VAL A 89 -5.38 1.76 -0.72
CA VAL A 89 -5.10 1.80 -2.17
C VAL A 89 -4.24 3.00 -2.55
N ILE A 90 -4.46 4.18 -1.98
CA ILE A 90 -3.65 5.38 -2.26
C ILE A 90 -2.17 5.14 -1.91
N CYS A 91 -1.86 4.37 -0.86
CA CYS A 91 -0.47 3.99 -0.55
C CYS A 91 0.20 3.18 -1.67
N ALA A 92 -0.56 2.38 -2.43
CA ALA A 92 -0.07 1.60 -3.56
C ALA A 92 0.24 2.44 -4.81
N MET A 93 0.00 3.76 -4.77
CA MET A 93 0.08 4.64 -5.94
C MET A 93 1.11 5.75 -5.79
N TYR A 94 2.00 5.67 -4.80
CA TYR A 94 3.13 6.59 -4.73
C TYR A 94 4.18 6.17 -5.76
N PRO A 95 4.64 7.09 -6.63
CA PRO A 95 5.60 6.76 -7.67
C PRO A 95 6.96 6.38 -7.08
N ARG A 96 7.77 5.67 -7.87
CA ARG A 96 9.14 5.32 -7.49
C ARG A 96 9.97 6.56 -7.13
N GLY A 97 10.82 6.44 -6.12
CA GLY A 97 11.68 7.55 -5.69
C GLY A 97 10.99 8.62 -4.85
N TRP A 98 9.72 8.47 -4.49
CA TRP A 98 9.01 9.41 -3.63
C TRP A 98 9.34 9.27 -2.13
N GLY A 99 10.19 8.31 -1.75
CA GLY A 99 10.39 7.92 -0.35
C GLY A 99 11.77 8.21 0.21
N ASP A 100 11.90 9.28 0.98
CA ASP A 100 12.88 9.36 2.08
C ASP A 100 12.35 8.67 3.36
N ASN A 101 11.15 8.07 3.33
CA ASN A 101 10.50 7.48 4.51
C ASN A 101 9.57 6.29 4.20
N ALA A 102 10.12 5.25 3.55
CA ALA A 102 9.39 4.01 3.22
C ALA A 102 8.82 3.31 4.45
N PHE A 103 9.54 3.33 5.58
CA PHE A 103 9.09 2.77 6.85
C PHE A 103 7.75 3.38 7.30
N CYS A 104 7.65 4.72 7.38
CA CYS A 104 6.41 5.36 7.80
C CYS A 104 5.24 5.11 6.84
N ALA A 105 5.52 4.93 5.54
CA ALA A 105 4.47 4.58 4.57
C ALA A 105 3.92 3.18 4.83
N LEU A 106 4.79 2.20 5.12
CA LEU A 106 4.40 0.83 5.45
C LEU A 106 3.69 0.74 6.80
N ASP A 107 4.09 1.54 7.78
CA ASP A 107 3.43 1.65 9.10
C ASP A 107 2.02 2.25 8.94
N ALA A 108 1.88 3.35 8.20
CA ALA A 108 0.57 3.96 7.94
C ALA A 108 -0.36 3.05 7.11
N PHE A 109 0.19 2.27 6.17
CA PHE A 109 -0.59 1.32 5.40
C PHE A 109 -1.23 0.24 6.28
N GLU A 110 -0.52 -0.24 7.30
CA GLU A 110 -1.07 -1.24 8.23
C GLU A 110 -2.32 -0.70 8.93
N GLU A 111 -2.28 0.53 9.42
CA GLU A 111 -3.44 1.17 10.06
C GLU A 111 -4.65 1.21 9.11
N PHE A 112 -4.44 1.60 7.86
CA PHE A 112 -5.51 1.67 6.86
C PHE A 112 -6.05 0.29 6.47
N ALA A 113 -5.16 -0.69 6.25
CA ALA A 113 -5.55 -2.04 5.87
C ALA A 113 -6.32 -2.74 7.00
N THR A 114 -5.84 -2.62 8.23
CA THR A 114 -6.51 -3.16 9.42
C THR A 114 -7.87 -2.50 9.63
N ALA A 115 -7.98 -1.17 9.50
CA ALA A 115 -9.27 -0.46 9.57
C ALA A 115 -10.23 -0.86 8.44
N ALA A 116 -9.71 -1.19 7.25
CA ALA A 116 -10.49 -1.73 6.14
C ALA A 116 -10.95 -3.19 6.36
N GLY A 117 -10.45 -3.86 7.41
CA GLY A 117 -10.84 -5.22 7.79
C GLY A 117 -9.84 -6.31 7.42
N ALA A 118 -8.61 -5.96 7.03
CA ALA A 118 -7.53 -6.94 6.89
C ALA A 118 -7.25 -7.64 8.22
N ASN A 119 -6.93 -8.93 8.16
CA ASN A 119 -6.47 -9.66 9.33
C ASN A 119 -4.99 -9.32 9.61
N PRO A 120 -4.61 -8.86 10.82
CA PRO A 120 -3.23 -8.54 11.16
C PRO A 120 -2.23 -9.70 10.94
N ASP A 121 -2.65 -10.95 11.17
CA ASP A 121 -1.77 -12.11 10.95
C ASP A 121 -1.47 -12.32 9.45
N ASP A 122 -2.46 -12.07 8.59
CA ASP A 122 -2.30 -12.13 7.14
C ASP A 122 -1.40 -11.00 6.63
N LEU A 123 -1.46 -9.80 7.26
CA LEU A 123 -0.56 -8.69 6.96
C LEU A 123 0.90 -9.03 7.30
N VAL A 124 1.15 -9.63 8.47
CA VAL A 124 2.49 -10.09 8.86
C VAL A 124 3.02 -11.11 7.85
N LEU A 125 2.20 -12.09 7.47
CA LEU A 125 2.59 -13.11 6.51
C LEU A 125 2.85 -12.50 5.12
N ALA A 126 2.00 -11.58 4.65
CA ALA A 126 2.17 -10.89 3.39
C ALA A 126 3.47 -10.05 3.37
N LEU A 127 3.79 -9.39 4.48
CA LEU A 127 5.04 -8.62 4.61
C LEU A 127 6.26 -9.56 4.55
N GLN A 128 6.28 -10.63 5.35
CA GLN A 128 7.39 -11.61 5.35
C GLN A 128 7.60 -12.26 3.99
N THR A 129 6.52 -12.69 3.35
CA THR A 129 6.58 -13.38 2.05
C THR A 129 7.04 -12.46 0.93
N THR A 130 6.58 -11.21 0.92
CA THR A 130 6.95 -10.24 -0.14
C THR A 130 8.41 -9.84 -0.06
N PHE A 131 8.93 -9.63 1.15
CA PHE A 131 10.33 -9.22 1.35
C PHE A 131 11.31 -10.40 1.45
N ALA A 132 10.82 -11.65 1.43
CA ALA A 132 11.67 -12.85 1.55
C ALA A 132 12.77 -12.92 0.48
N ASP A 133 12.48 -12.51 -0.76
CA ASP A 133 13.46 -12.53 -1.84
C ASP A 133 14.48 -11.38 -1.74
N ALA A 134 14.07 -10.21 -1.22
CA ALA A 134 14.97 -9.08 -0.98
C ALA A 134 15.96 -9.35 0.17
N LEU A 135 15.59 -10.22 1.11
CA LEU A 135 16.39 -10.59 2.28
C LEU A 135 17.43 -11.71 2.02
N ARG A 136 17.54 -12.23 0.79
CA ARG A 136 18.49 -13.30 0.40
C ARG A 136 19.85 -12.75 -0.01
#